data_AF-A0A5J4Q027-F1
#
_entry.id   AF-A0A5J4Q027-F1
#
_cell.length_a   1.000
_cell.length_b   1.000
_cell.length_c   1.000
_cell.angle_alpha   90.00
_cell.angle_beta   90.00
_cell.angle_gamma   90.00
#
_symmetry.space_group_name_H-M   'P 1'
#
loop_
_entity.id
_entity.type
_entity.pdbx_description
1 polymer ?
#
loop_
_entity_poly.entity_id
_entity_poly.type
_entity_poly.pdbx_seq_one_letter_code
_entity_poly.pdbx_strand_id
1 'polypeptide(L)'
;HVNILISDIIYDIEHILRFQFEKYFNHYYSMLKNILGEEKAGENWATLLEYGTQNRIMITLQNMGLSRHTTNKINKECKGALIIEGGKLKSINKSMILSKFSSGSLEYDEVKNLL
;
A
#
# COMPACT_ATOMS: atom_id res chain seq x y z
N HIS A 1 -7.41 18.22 28.62
CA HIS A 1 -8.65 18.10 27.82
C HIS A 1 -8.37 17.86 26.33
N VAL A 2 -7.73 18.77 25.59
CA VAL A 2 -7.51 18.58 24.13
C VAL A 2 -6.61 17.38 23.81
N ASN A 3 -5.50 17.18 24.53
CA ASN A 3 -4.61 16.04 24.28
C ASN A 3 -5.28 14.68 24.52
N ILE A 4 -6.20 14.60 25.49
CA ILE A 4 -6.96 13.37 25.75
C ILE A 4 -7.86 13.07 24.56
N LEU A 5 -8.61 14.08 24.09
CA LEU A 5 -9.45 13.95 22.90
C LEU A 5 -8.65 13.55 21.65
N ILE A 6 -7.46 14.13 21.45
CA ILE A 6 -6.57 13.75 20.34
C ILE A 6 -6.17 12.28 20.46
N SER A 7 -5.75 11.84 21.65
CA SER A 7 -5.36 10.45 21.90
C SER A 7 -6.53 9.48 21.68
N ASP A 8 -7.74 9.83 22.13
CA ASP A 8 -8.94 9.01 21.95
C ASP A 8 -9.29 8.88 20.46
N ILE A 9 -9.20 9.97 19.69
CA ILE A 9 -9.42 9.94 18.24
C ILE A 9 -8.37 9.07 17.54
N ILE A 10 -7.09 9.19 17.90
CA ILE A 10 -6.03 8.36 17.32
C ILE A 10 -6.28 6.88 17.65
N TYR A 11 -6.70 6.59 18.89
CA TYR A 11 -7.08 5.24 19.31
C TYR A 11 -8.22 4.69 18.46
N ASP A 12 -9.30 5.46 18.27
CA ASP A 12 -10.45 5.03 17.47
C ASP A 12 -10.07 4.78 16.00
N ILE A 13 -9.21 5.62 15.42
CA ILE A 13 -8.71 5.43 14.06
C ILE A 13 -7.91 4.12 13.94
N GLU A 14 -6.97 3.87 14.85
CA GLU A 14 -6.14 2.66 14.77
C GLU A 14 -6.91 1.38 15.15
N HIS A 15 -7.73 1.42 16.20
CA HIS A 15 -8.40 0.20 16.67
C HIS A 15 -9.68 -0.12 15.91
N ILE A 16 -10.53 0.87 15.63
CA ILE A 16 -11.81 0.62 14.97
C ILE A 16 -11.60 0.61 13.46
N LEU A 17 -11.12 1.73 12.91
CA LEU A 17 -11.08 1.90 11.44
C LEU A 17 -10.01 1.03 10.80
N ARG A 18 -8.83 0.92 11.40
CA ARG A 18 -7.78 0.07 10.86
C ARG A 18 -7.97 -1.38 11.30
N PHE A 19 -7.77 -1.69 12.57
CA PHE A 19 -7.72 -3.08 13.01
C PHE A 19 -9.05 -3.84 12.87
N GLN A 20 -10.15 -3.31 13.42
CA GLN A 20 -11.42 -4.03 13.45
C GLN A 20 -12.03 -4.17 12.06
N PHE A 21 -12.03 -3.11 11.25
CA PHE A 21 -12.54 -3.19 9.89
C PHE A 21 -11.65 -4.01 8.97
N GLU A 22 -10.32 -3.88 9.02
CA GLU A 22 -9.41 -4.72 8.24
C GLU A 22 -9.72 -6.21 8.48
N LYS A 23 -9.84 -6.61 9.76
CA LYS A 23 -10.18 -7.99 10.14
C LYS A 23 -11.54 -8.41 9.61
N TYR A 24 -12.56 -7.55 9.74
CA TYR A 24 -13.91 -7.83 9.23
C TYR A 24 -13.90 -8.05 7.72
N PHE A 25 -13.29 -7.14 6.95
CA PHE A 25 -13.23 -7.26 5.49
C PHE A 25 -12.42 -8.49 5.06
N ASN A 26 -11.35 -8.82 5.77
CA ASN A 26 -10.54 -9.99 5.47
C ASN A 26 -11.32 -11.29 5.70
N HIS A 27 -12.05 -11.39 6.81
CA HIS A 27 -12.92 -12.54 7.09
C HIS A 27 -14.06 -12.64 6.09
N TYR A 28 -14.73 -11.52 5.78
CA TYR A 28 -15.79 -11.47 4.81
C TYR A 28 -15.32 -11.92 3.42
N TYR A 29 -14.20 -11.41 2.95
CA TYR A 29 -13.58 -11.83 1.70
C TYR A 29 -13.22 -13.33 1.70
N SER A 30 -12.66 -13.83 2.81
CA SER A 30 -12.33 -15.25 2.95
C SER A 30 -13.57 -16.15 2.86
N MET A 31 -14.71 -15.74 3.45
CA MET A 31 -15.97 -16.45 3.29
C MET A 31 -16.48 -16.41 1.84
N LEU A 32 -16.42 -15.26 1.18
CA LEU A 32 -16.79 -15.15 -0.23
C LEU A 32 -15.92 -16.04 -1.12
N LYS A 33 -14.60 -16.07 -0.90
CA LYS A 33 -13.68 -16.96 -1.61
C LYS A 33 -14.03 -18.44 -1.41
N ASN A 34 -14.42 -18.83 -0.19
CA ASN A 34 -14.83 -20.20 0.10
C ASN A 34 -16.16 -20.59 -0.56
N ILE A 35 -17.11 -19.66 -0.69
CA ILE A 35 -18.46 -19.93 -1.23
C ILE A 35 -18.48 -19.81 -2.77
N LEU A 36 -17.85 -18.77 -3.33
CA LEU A 36 -17.94 -18.39 -4.73
C LEU A 36 -16.72 -18.81 -5.56
N GLY A 37 -15.60 -19.14 -4.91
CA GLY A 37 -14.30 -19.32 -5.55
C GLY A 37 -13.55 -17.99 -5.74
N GLU A 38 -12.24 -18.08 -5.97
CA GLU A 38 -11.32 -16.93 -6.04
C GLU A 38 -11.71 -15.90 -7.12
N GLU A 39 -12.06 -16.35 -8.32
CA GLU A 39 -12.38 -15.45 -9.44
C GLU A 39 -13.67 -14.65 -9.23
N LYS A 40 -14.60 -15.16 -8.41
CA LYS A 40 -15.91 -14.54 -8.15
C LYS A 40 -16.00 -13.82 -6.81
N ALA A 41 -14.99 -13.94 -5.96
CA ALA A 41 -14.96 -13.34 -4.62
C ALA A 41 -14.77 -11.81 -4.64
N GLY A 42 -14.32 -11.25 -5.76
CA GLY A 42 -14.01 -9.82 -5.88
C GLY A 42 -12.63 -9.48 -5.31
N GLU A 43 -12.47 -8.24 -4.82
CA GLU A 43 -11.21 -7.73 -4.26
C GLU A 43 -11.25 -7.78 -2.72
N ASN A 44 -10.14 -8.16 -2.08
CA ASN A 44 -10.02 -8.08 -0.62
C ASN A 44 -9.71 -6.64 -0.17
N TRP A 45 -10.74 -5.92 0.27
CA TRP A 45 -10.61 -4.53 0.72
C TRP A 45 -9.84 -4.36 2.02
N ALA A 46 -9.54 -5.43 2.77
CA ALA A 46 -8.70 -5.34 3.96
C ALA A 46 -7.34 -4.69 3.65
N THR A 47 -6.75 -5.02 2.49
CA THR A 47 -5.47 -4.44 2.06
C THR A 47 -5.54 -2.92 1.85
N LEU A 48 -6.70 -2.37 1.47
CA LEU A 48 -6.86 -0.93 1.31
C LEU A 48 -6.83 -0.21 2.66
N LEU A 49 -7.38 -0.84 3.69
CA LEU A 49 -7.42 -0.34 5.07
C LEU A 49 -6.06 -0.45 5.74
N GLU A 50 -5.39 -1.60 5.59
CA GLU A 50 -4.06 -1.86 6.15
C GLU A 50 -3.05 -0.77 5.72
N TYR A 51 -3.08 -0.40 4.44
CA TYR A 51 -2.20 0.61 3.84
C TYR A 51 -2.80 2.02 3.83
N GLY A 52 -4.06 2.18 4.23
CA GLY A 52 -4.77 3.47 4.25
C GLY A 52 -4.79 4.20 2.90
N THR A 53 -4.93 3.46 1.79
CA THR A 53 -4.94 4.01 0.43
C THR A 53 -5.76 3.14 -0.53
N GLN A 54 -6.36 3.76 -1.54
CA GLN A 54 -7.03 3.06 -2.65
C GLN A 54 -6.12 2.88 -3.88
N ASN A 55 -4.88 3.38 -3.83
CA ASN A 55 -3.95 3.23 -4.95
C ASN A 55 -3.26 1.85 -4.90
N ARG A 56 -3.73 0.92 -5.74
CA ARG A 56 -3.23 -0.47 -5.79
C ARG A 56 -1.74 -0.53 -6.12
N ILE A 57 -1.24 0.39 -6.94
CA ILE A 57 0.18 0.45 -7.31
C ILE A 57 1.03 0.79 -6.07
N MET A 58 0.56 1.73 -5.25
CA MET A 58 1.25 2.05 -4.01
C MET A 58 1.21 0.91 -2.99
N ILE A 59 0.10 0.16 -2.93
CA ILE A 59 0.00 -1.03 -2.09
C ILE A 59 1.01 -2.07 -2.57
N THR A 60 1.10 -2.33 -3.88
CA THR A 60 2.08 -3.26 -4.45
C THR A 60 3.51 -2.86 -4.13
N LEU A 61 3.86 -1.57 -4.27
CA LEU A 61 5.19 -1.06 -3.94
C LEU A 61 5.54 -1.21 -2.45
N GLN A 62 4.58 -0.96 -1.55
CA GLN A 62 4.80 -1.17 -0.12
C GLN A 62 4.86 -2.65 0.25
N ASN A 63 4.09 -3.52 -0.41
CA ASN A 63 4.19 -4.98 -0.27
C ASN A 63 5.56 -5.52 -0.73
N MET A 64 6.28 -4.80 -1.60
CA MET A 64 7.67 -5.09 -1.96
C MET A 64 8.69 -4.64 -0.89
N GLY A 65 8.22 -4.08 0.22
CA GLY A 65 9.02 -3.64 1.36
C GLY A 65 9.38 -2.16 1.36
N LEU A 66 9.02 -1.40 0.32
CA LEU A 66 9.30 0.04 0.28
C LEU A 66 8.48 0.79 1.33
N SER A 67 9.05 1.83 1.92
CA SER A 67 8.30 2.67 2.84
C SER A 67 7.18 3.42 2.13
N ARG A 68 6.18 3.86 2.90
CA ARG A 68 5.13 4.76 2.41
C ARG A 68 5.72 6.06 1.86
N HIS A 69 6.84 6.53 2.41
CA HIS A 69 7.52 7.73 1.94
C HIS A 69 8.09 7.53 0.53
N THR A 70 8.92 6.51 0.34
CA THR A 70 9.54 6.17 -0.95
C THR A 70 8.49 5.86 -2.00
N THR A 71 7.47 5.07 -1.65
CA THR A 71 6.35 4.75 -2.54
C THR A 71 5.62 6.01 -3.03
N ASN A 72 5.38 6.98 -2.14
CA ASN A 72 4.76 8.25 -2.51
C ASN A 72 5.64 9.08 -3.46
N LYS A 73 6.95 9.14 -3.23
CA LYS A 73 7.89 9.83 -4.12
C LYS A 73 7.95 9.16 -5.50
N ILE A 74 8.03 7.83 -5.56
CA ILE A 74 7.99 7.09 -6.82
C ILE A 74 6.68 7.39 -7.57
N ASN A 75 5.53 7.34 -6.88
CA ASN A 75 4.23 7.63 -7.49
C ASN A 75 4.08 9.09 -7.96
N LYS A 76 4.82 10.05 -7.39
CA LYS A 76 4.78 11.46 -7.83
C LYS A 76 5.77 11.78 -8.94
N GLU A 77 6.99 11.29 -8.81
CA GLU A 77 8.15 11.76 -9.60
C GLU A 77 8.61 10.73 -10.65
N CYS A 78 8.28 9.45 -10.44
CA CYS A 78 8.77 8.33 -11.24
C CYS A 78 7.65 7.49 -11.87
N LYS A 79 6.45 8.05 -12.11
CA LYS A 79 5.33 7.31 -12.73
C LYS A 79 5.72 6.61 -14.04
N GLY A 80 6.56 7.25 -14.86
CA GLY A 80 7.03 6.68 -16.12
C GLY A 80 7.93 5.44 -15.97
N ALA A 81 8.43 5.17 -14.76
CA ALA A 81 9.20 3.96 -14.46
C ALA A 81 8.30 2.77 -14.06
N LEU A 82 6.99 2.98 -13.88
CA LEU A 82 6.03 1.95 -13.49
C LEU A 82 5.29 1.44 -14.73
N ILE A 83 5.43 0.16 -15.04
CA ILE A 83 4.72 -0.47 -16.16
C ILE A 83 3.42 -1.08 -15.62
N ILE A 84 2.30 -0.47 -15.98
CA ILE A 84 0.97 -0.83 -15.50
C ILE A 84 0.17 -1.43 -16.65
N GLU A 85 -0.35 -2.64 -16.46
CA GLU A 85 -1.24 -3.32 -17.39
C GLU A 85 -2.50 -3.80 -16.66
N GLY A 86 -3.68 -3.53 -17.21
CA GLY A 86 -4.95 -3.92 -16.58
C GLY A 86 -5.15 -3.34 -15.17
N GLY A 87 -4.56 -2.19 -14.85
CA GLY A 87 -4.63 -1.56 -13.53
C GLY A 87 -3.70 -2.19 -12.47
N LYS A 88 -2.86 -3.15 -12.85
CA LYS A 88 -1.89 -3.81 -11.95
C LYS A 88 -0.45 -3.46 -12.35
N LEU A 89 0.43 -3.36 -11.35
CA LEU A 89 1.85 -3.17 -11.58
C LEU A 89 2.44 -4.48 -12.13
N LYS A 90 2.96 -4.45 -13.37
CA LYS A 90 3.57 -5.61 -14.02
C LYS A 90 5.07 -5.65 -13.82
N SER A 91 5.73 -4.50 -13.94
CA SER A 91 7.18 -4.38 -13.75
C SER A 91 7.59 -2.96 -13.43
N ILE A 92 8.81 -2.82 -12.91
CA ILE A 92 9.40 -1.54 -12.49
C ILE A 92 10.74 -1.36 -13.20
N ASN A 93 10.96 -0.18 -13.79
CA ASN A 93 12.27 0.22 -14.30
C ASN A 93 13.12 0.80 -13.15
N LYS A 94 13.81 -0.08 -12.42
CA LYS A 94 14.67 0.28 -11.28
C LYS A 94 15.73 1.33 -11.64
N SER A 95 16.37 1.19 -12.81
CA SER A 95 17.42 2.13 -13.25
C SER A 95 16.89 3.56 -13.42
N MET A 96 15.67 3.70 -13.94
CA MET A 96 15.02 4.99 -14.11
C MET A 96 14.68 5.62 -12.76
N ILE A 97 14.23 4.84 -11.78
CA ILE A 97 13.96 5.34 -10.43
C ILE A 97 15.25 5.78 -9.74
N LEU A 98 16.31 4.95 -9.78
CA LEU A 98 17.61 5.29 -9.21
C LEU A 98 18.22 6.55 -9.85
N SER A 99 17.99 6.79 -11.14
CA SER A 99 18.46 8.01 -11.81
C SER A 99 17.76 9.30 -11.35
N LYS A 100 16.59 9.18 -10.70
CA LYS A 100 15.79 10.30 -10.19
C LYS A 100 16.09 10.64 -8.73
N PHE A 101 16.59 9.68 -7.96
CA PHE A 101 16.92 9.89 -6.55
C PHE A 101 18.41 10.13 -6.35
N SER A 102 18.75 11.03 -5.43
CA SER A 102 20.14 11.31 -5.09
C SER A 102 20.77 10.10 -4.40
N SER A 103 21.99 9.72 -4.81
CA SER A 103 22.74 8.65 -4.15
C SER A 103 22.91 8.96 -2.66
N GLY A 104 22.61 7.98 -1.79
CA GLY A 104 22.63 8.12 -0.33
C GLY A 104 21.37 8.76 0.27
N SER A 105 20.34 9.04 -0.53
CA SER A 105 19.00 9.32 0.00
C SER A 105 18.31 8.04 0.45
N LEU A 106 17.39 8.16 1.41
CA LEU A 106 16.61 7.02 1.91
C LEU A 106 15.87 6.29 0.78
N GLU A 107 15.30 7.03 -0.16
CA GLU A 107 14.57 6.44 -1.29
C GLU A 107 15.50 5.71 -2.25
N TYR A 108 16.69 6.26 -2.50
CA TYR A 108 17.69 5.62 -3.33
C TYR A 108 18.14 4.30 -2.71
N ASP A 109 18.43 4.30 -1.41
CA ASP A 109 18.90 3.11 -0.71
C ASP A 109 17.81 2.03 -0.59
N GLU A 110 16.56 2.42 -0.29
CA GLU A 110 15.43 1.49 -0.31
C GLU A 110 15.25 0.86 -1.71
N VAL A 111 15.20 1.68 -2.77
CA VAL A 111 15.03 1.19 -4.14
C VAL A 111 16.20 0.30 -4.55
N LYS A 112 17.43 0.66 -4.17
CA LYS A 112 18.63 -0.12 -4.51
C LYS A 112 18.60 -1.50 -3.86
N ASN A 113 18.12 -1.61 -2.62
CA ASN A 113 18.21 -2.83 -1.82
C ASN A 113 16.96 -3.73 -1.94
N LEU A 114 15.78 -3.17 -2.21
CA LEU A 114 14.50 -3.88 -2.14
C LEU A 114 13.86 -4.18 -3.50
N LEU A 115 14.13 -3.36 -4.52
CA LEU A 115 13.68 -3.60 -5.91
C LEU A 115 14.78 -4.26 -6.75
#